data_AF-A0A4Q2Y155-F1
#
_entry.id   AF-A0A4Q2Y155-F1
#
_cell.length_a   1.000
_cell.length_b   1.000
_cell.length_c   1.000
_cell.angle_alpha   90.00
_cell.angle_beta   90.00
_cell.angle_gamma   90.00
#
_symmetry.space_group_name_H-M   'P 1'
#
loop_
_entity.id
_entity.type
_entity.pdbx_description
1 polymer ?
#
loop_
_entity_poly.entity_id
_entity_poly.type
_entity_poly.pdbx_seq_one_letter_code
_entity_poly.pdbx_strand_id
1 'polypeptide(L)'
;MRGRTYVRVENDRDRQIAVSQAGGLDIRDSQFMHFFSRSVIRFSDNSTLQLPAPSNPCMEIGLRETLSQAVRNRGLIPKGTVVAEGFLDTGDLVLVDKFSYHFRKPKRGEVFVFDTINNEGIRKRSGPQGAGSHYIKRLCGVPGDTISIQSPHLLIDGKVAKEPGIDRVSRGEGEYSINSGGYELAKLEQPQAGGKRLPQYLVKDGDSMTLAAKAPVGMREYAALGDNTSNSLDSRYWGPVKEFNLVGPALFSLWPF
;
A
#
# COMPACT_ATOMS: atom_id res chain seq x y z
N MET A 1 2.20 11.69 -10.04
CA MET A 1 0.84 11.55 -10.60
C MET A 1 0.35 10.16 -10.24
N ARG A 2 -0.76 10.02 -9.51
CA ARG A 2 -1.34 8.69 -9.19
C ARG A 2 -2.00 8.16 -10.47
N GLY A 3 -1.73 6.90 -10.83
CA GLY A 3 -2.19 6.21 -12.04
C GLY A 3 -3.70 5.94 -12.08
N ARG A 4 -4.53 6.97 -11.90
CA ARG A 4 -5.97 6.87 -12.10
C ARG A 4 -6.25 6.71 -13.58
N THR A 5 -6.66 5.51 -13.96
CA THR A 5 -7.12 5.24 -15.33
C THR A 5 -8.64 5.24 -15.32
N TYR A 6 -9.24 6.14 -16.10
CA TYR A 6 -10.66 6.09 -16.36
C TYR A 6 -10.94 4.92 -17.31
N VAL A 7 -11.89 4.07 -16.94
CA VAL A 7 -12.30 2.91 -17.72
C VAL A 7 -13.80 3.01 -17.98
N ARG A 8 -14.16 2.93 -19.26
CA ARG A 8 -15.54 2.84 -19.73
C ARG A 8 -15.66 1.63 -20.65
N VAL A 9 -16.36 0.61 -20.17
CA VAL A 9 -16.63 -0.62 -20.92
C VAL A 9 -17.99 -0.48 -21.58
N GLU A 10 -17.99 -0.40 -22.91
CA GLU A 10 -19.21 -0.31 -23.71
C GLU A 10 -19.38 -1.58 -24.55
N ASN A 11 -20.64 -2.00 -24.70
CA ASN A 11 -20.99 -3.08 -25.59
C ASN A 11 -20.96 -2.60 -27.06
N ASP A 12 -20.04 -3.12 -27.87
CA ASP A 12 -19.75 -2.68 -29.24
C ASP A 12 -20.80 -3.08 -30.28
N ARG A 13 -21.63 -4.08 -29.99
CA ARG A 13 -22.68 -4.60 -30.87
C ARG A 13 -23.80 -5.27 -30.07
N ASP A 14 -24.97 -5.44 -30.65
CA ASP A 14 -26.08 -6.17 -30.03
C ASP A 14 -25.65 -7.61 -29.73
N ARG A 15 -25.68 -8.02 -28.46
CA ARG A 15 -25.26 -9.36 -28.03
C ARG A 15 -26.17 -9.92 -26.94
N GLN A 16 -26.47 -11.20 -27.05
CA GLN A 16 -27.22 -11.92 -26.02
C GLN A 16 -26.25 -12.62 -25.08
N ILE A 17 -26.39 -12.39 -23.78
CA ILE A 17 -25.57 -13.05 -22.75
C ILE A 17 -25.88 -14.55 -22.76
N ALA A 18 -24.84 -15.37 -22.71
CA ALA A 18 -24.98 -16.82 -22.64
C ALA A 18 -25.60 -17.24 -21.29
N VAL A 19 -26.25 -18.39 -21.28
CA VAL A 19 -26.74 -19.01 -20.03
C VAL A 19 -25.73 -20.04 -19.57
N SER A 20 -25.30 -19.92 -18.32
CA SER A 20 -24.41 -20.86 -17.66
C SER A 20 -25.09 -22.21 -17.46
N GLN A 21 -24.30 -23.26 -17.21
CA GLN A 21 -24.83 -24.59 -16.89
C GLN A 21 -25.73 -24.62 -15.64
N ALA A 22 -25.62 -23.62 -14.76
CA ALA A 22 -26.45 -23.46 -13.57
C ALA A 22 -27.77 -22.68 -13.82
N GLY A 23 -28.05 -22.28 -15.08
CA GLY A 23 -29.29 -21.61 -15.46
C GLY A 23 -29.31 -20.09 -15.28
N GLY A 24 -28.22 -19.48 -14.79
CA GLY A 24 -28.05 -18.02 -14.69
C GLY A 24 -27.22 -17.43 -15.85
N LEU A 25 -27.18 -16.10 -15.97
CA LEU A 25 -26.32 -15.40 -16.94
C LEU A 25 -24.83 -15.78 -16.76
N ASP A 26 -24.13 -16.08 -17.85
CA ASP A 26 -22.74 -16.55 -17.80
C ASP A 26 -21.75 -15.39 -17.62
N ILE A 27 -21.53 -15.05 -16.35
CA ILE A 27 -20.58 -14.04 -15.90
C ILE A 27 -19.67 -14.72 -14.90
N ARG A 28 -18.36 -14.65 -15.14
CA ARG A 28 -17.38 -15.33 -14.30
C ARG A 28 -16.27 -14.40 -13.90
N ASP A 29 -15.91 -14.46 -12.63
CA ASP A 29 -14.66 -13.92 -12.16
C ASP A 29 -13.53 -14.88 -12.55
N SER A 30 -12.50 -14.31 -13.15
CA SER A 30 -11.26 -14.98 -13.53
C SER A 30 -10.11 -14.29 -12.83
N GLN A 31 -9.12 -15.07 -12.44
CA GLN A 31 -7.95 -14.57 -11.74
C GLN A 31 -6.71 -14.86 -12.59
N PHE A 32 -5.98 -13.81 -12.92
CA PHE A 32 -4.68 -13.93 -13.56
C PHE A 32 -3.60 -13.91 -12.49
N MET A 33 -2.69 -14.88 -12.54
CA MET A 33 -1.56 -15.02 -11.62
C MET A 33 -1.92 -15.07 -10.12
N HIS A 34 -3.17 -15.38 -9.75
CA HIS A 34 -3.66 -15.27 -8.37
C HIS A 34 -3.70 -13.85 -7.77
N PHE A 35 -3.46 -12.80 -8.55
CA PHE A 35 -3.44 -11.42 -8.04
C PHE A 35 -4.42 -10.49 -8.75
N PHE A 36 -4.70 -10.75 -10.02
CA PHE A 36 -5.47 -9.84 -10.85
C PHE A 36 -6.83 -10.47 -11.19
N SER A 37 -7.83 -10.08 -10.41
CA SER A 37 -9.19 -10.56 -10.60
C SER A 37 -9.97 -9.66 -11.55
N ARG A 38 -10.59 -10.26 -12.56
CA ARG A 38 -11.39 -9.59 -13.59
C ARG A 38 -12.64 -10.41 -13.89
N SER A 39 -13.75 -9.77 -14.22
CA SER A 39 -14.93 -10.47 -14.70
C SER A 39 -14.95 -10.61 -16.21
N VAL A 40 -15.58 -11.68 -16.69
CA VAL A 40 -15.85 -11.90 -18.10
C VAL A 40 -17.33 -12.21 -18.27
N ILE A 41 -17.99 -11.45 -19.13
CA ILE A 41 -19.34 -11.78 -19.63
C ILE A 41 -19.16 -12.61 -20.90
N ARG A 42 -19.75 -13.80 -20.94
CA ARG A 42 -19.79 -14.63 -22.15
C ARG A 42 -21.12 -14.43 -22.88
N PHE A 43 -21.06 -14.30 -24.19
CA PHE A 43 -22.24 -14.17 -25.04
C PHE A 43 -22.53 -15.47 -25.80
N SER A 44 -23.76 -15.61 -26.28
CA SER A 44 -24.24 -16.81 -26.99
C SER A 44 -23.48 -17.11 -28.29
N ASP A 45 -22.83 -16.10 -28.87
CA ASP A 45 -21.96 -16.24 -30.06
C ASP A 45 -20.51 -16.66 -29.71
N ASN A 46 -20.27 -17.06 -28.45
CA ASN A 46 -18.96 -17.35 -27.87
C ASN A 46 -18.01 -16.15 -27.76
N SER A 47 -18.44 -14.93 -28.13
CA SER A 47 -17.67 -13.74 -27.84
C SER A 47 -17.68 -13.43 -26.34
N THR A 48 -16.73 -12.60 -25.90
CA THR A 48 -16.61 -12.22 -24.50
C THR A 48 -16.41 -10.72 -24.35
N LEU A 49 -16.94 -10.15 -23.28
CA LEU A 49 -16.62 -8.80 -22.83
C LEU A 49 -15.90 -8.89 -21.48
N GLN A 50 -14.68 -8.36 -21.41
CA GLN A 50 -13.89 -8.32 -20.18
C GLN A 50 -14.21 -7.04 -19.41
N LEU A 51 -14.39 -7.18 -18.09
CA LEU A 51 -14.53 -6.06 -17.17
C LEU A 51 -13.23 -5.89 -16.38
N PRO A 52 -12.89 -4.67 -15.96
CA PRO A 52 -11.57 -4.37 -15.40
C PRO A 52 -11.39 -4.82 -13.94
N ALA A 53 -12.44 -5.32 -13.29
CA ALA A 53 -12.46 -5.67 -11.88
C ALA A 53 -13.32 -6.93 -11.65
N PRO A 54 -13.34 -7.51 -10.43
CA PRO A 54 -14.29 -8.55 -10.07
C PRO A 54 -15.74 -8.08 -10.20
N SER A 55 -16.65 -9.06 -10.17
CA SER A 55 -18.06 -8.83 -10.46
C SER A 55 -18.69 -7.87 -9.45
N ASN A 56 -18.36 -8.01 -8.17
CA ASN A 56 -18.87 -7.15 -7.09
C ASN A 56 -18.58 -5.65 -7.31
N PRO A 57 -17.32 -5.19 -7.48
CA PRO A 57 -17.06 -3.80 -7.86
C PRO A 57 -17.74 -3.39 -9.17
N CYS A 58 -17.74 -4.25 -10.19
CA CYS A 58 -18.39 -3.94 -11.47
C CYS A 58 -19.89 -3.68 -11.30
N MET A 59 -20.57 -4.38 -10.37
CA MET A 59 -21.98 -4.17 -10.05
C MET A 59 -22.26 -2.76 -9.53
N GLU A 60 -21.31 -2.14 -8.84
CA GLU A 60 -21.44 -0.79 -8.29
C GLU A 60 -21.26 0.29 -9.36
N ILE A 61 -20.51 0.00 -10.42
CA ILE A 61 -20.15 0.95 -11.48
C ILE A 61 -20.91 0.74 -12.80
N GLY A 62 -22.03 0.02 -12.77
CA GLY A 62 -22.97 -0.06 -13.92
C GLY A 62 -23.42 -1.47 -14.30
N LEU A 63 -22.69 -2.52 -13.90
CA LEU A 63 -23.02 -3.89 -14.33
C LEU A 63 -24.39 -4.32 -13.80
N ARG A 64 -24.76 -3.93 -12.58
CA ARG A 64 -26.05 -4.30 -11.99
C ARG A 64 -27.23 -3.81 -12.82
N GLU A 65 -27.17 -2.58 -13.31
CA GLU A 65 -28.23 -2.01 -14.14
C GLU A 65 -28.27 -2.69 -15.52
N THR A 66 -27.10 -2.91 -16.12
CA THR A 66 -26.98 -3.64 -17.39
C THR A 66 -27.61 -5.03 -17.31
N LEU A 67 -27.32 -5.79 -16.26
CA LEU A 67 -27.88 -7.14 -16.09
C LEU A 67 -29.38 -7.10 -15.80
N SER A 68 -29.84 -6.12 -15.01
CA SER A 68 -31.27 -5.93 -14.75
C SER A 68 -32.05 -5.63 -16.02
N GLN A 69 -31.49 -4.80 -16.91
CA GLN A 69 -32.04 -4.52 -18.23
C GLN A 69 -31.98 -5.74 -19.15
N ALA A 70 -30.85 -6.45 -19.17
CA ALA A 70 -30.68 -7.66 -19.96
C ALA A 70 -31.71 -8.73 -19.58
N VAL A 71 -31.96 -8.97 -18.28
CA VAL A 71 -32.99 -9.93 -17.83
C VAL A 71 -34.38 -9.54 -18.36
N ARG A 72 -34.74 -8.26 -18.31
CA ARG A 72 -36.00 -7.74 -18.90
C ARG A 72 -36.03 -7.91 -20.43
N ASN A 73 -34.86 -7.83 -21.07
CA ASN A 73 -34.67 -7.94 -22.51
C ASN A 73 -34.21 -9.34 -22.95
N ARG A 74 -34.61 -10.40 -22.25
CA ARG A 74 -34.31 -11.81 -22.60
C ARG A 74 -32.80 -12.09 -22.82
N GLY A 75 -31.95 -11.44 -22.05
CA GLY A 75 -30.49 -11.54 -22.09
C GLY A 75 -29.80 -10.63 -23.11
N LEU A 76 -30.54 -9.82 -23.88
CA LEU A 76 -29.95 -8.92 -24.88
C LEU A 76 -29.36 -7.66 -24.24
N ILE A 77 -28.08 -7.41 -24.50
CA ILE A 77 -27.42 -6.13 -24.28
C ILE A 77 -27.33 -5.42 -25.65
N PRO A 78 -27.99 -4.26 -25.83
CA PRO A 78 -27.87 -3.47 -27.05
C PRO A 78 -26.45 -2.90 -27.26
N LYS A 79 -26.12 -2.59 -28.51
CA LYS A 79 -24.97 -1.79 -28.87
C LYS A 79 -25.05 -0.42 -28.19
N GLY A 80 -23.92 0.07 -27.69
CA GLY A 80 -23.86 1.37 -27.01
C GLY A 80 -24.13 1.31 -25.51
N THR A 81 -24.58 0.18 -24.98
CA THR A 81 -24.81 0.04 -23.54
C THR A 81 -23.47 0.10 -22.79
N VAL A 82 -23.36 1.06 -21.89
CA VAL A 82 -22.24 1.15 -20.95
C VAL A 82 -22.44 0.10 -19.86
N VAL A 83 -21.57 -0.91 -19.87
CA VAL A 83 -21.65 -2.06 -18.98
C VAL A 83 -21.00 -1.74 -17.63
N ALA A 84 -19.91 -0.98 -17.63
CA ALA A 84 -19.23 -0.54 -16.42
C ALA A 84 -18.43 0.75 -16.72
N GLU A 85 -18.48 1.72 -15.81
CA GLU A 85 -17.78 3.00 -15.97
C GLU A 85 -17.28 3.53 -14.63
N GLY A 86 -15.97 3.76 -14.53
CA GLY A 86 -15.37 4.28 -13.31
C GLY A 86 -13.88 4.53 -13.43
N PHE A 87 -13.26 4.80 -12.29
CA PHE A 87 -11.81 4.97 -12.20
C PHE A 87 -11.19 3.72 -11.58
N LEU A 88 -10.16 3.19 -12.22
CA LEU A 88 -9.26 2.23 -11.60
C LEU A 88 -8.15 2.99 -10.87
N ASP A 89 -8.06 2.76 -9.56
CA ASP A 89 -6.93 3.15 -8.73
C ASP A 89 -5.98 1.94 -8.67
N THR A 90 -4.89 1.94 -9.44
CA THR A 90 -3.84 0.92 -9.34
C THR A 90 -3.06 1.11 -8.04
N GLY A 91 -3.12 0.09 -7.17
CA GLY A 91 -2.23 -0.02 -6.02
C GLY A 91 -0.97 -0.79 -6.39
N ASP A 92 0.16 -0.43 -5.79
CA ASP A 92 1.41 -1.17 -5.99
C ASP A 92 1.32 -2.58 -5.38
N LEU A 93 1.59 -3.60 -6.20
CA LEU A 93 1.87 -4.95 -5.70
C LEU A 93 3.36 -5.06 -5.41
N VAL A 94 3.74 -4.95 -4.14
CA VAL A 94 5.15 -5.04 -3.72
C VAL A 94 5.52 -6.48 -3.38
N LEU A 95 6.54 -7.02 -4.06
CA LEU A 95 7.14 -8.30 -3.68
C LEU A 95 8.12 -8.14 -2.53
N VAL A 96 8.07 -9.06 -1.58
CA VAL A 96 8.89 -9.07 -0.36
C VAL A 96 9.76 -10.32 -0.35
N ASP A 97 11.07 -10.13 -0.20
CA ASP A 97 12.01 -11.23 -0.01
C ASP A 97 12.03 -11.66 1.46
N LYS A 98 11.30 -12.74 1.79
CA LYS A 98 11.28 -13.29 3.14
C LYS A 98 12.54 -14.09 3.51
N PHE A 99 13.47 -14.31 2.59
CA PHE A 99 14.65 -15.14 2.82
C PHE A 99 15.88 -14.31 3.17
N SER A 100 16.12 -13.18 2.50
CA SER A 100 17.34 -12.38 2.66
C SER A 100 17.73 -12.12 4.13
N TYR A 101 16.79 -11.72 4.98
CA TYR A 101 17.11 -11.38 6.38
C TYR A 101 17.47 -12.57 7.28
N HIS A 102 17.30 -13.81 6.81
CA HIS A 102 17.84 -14.99 7.48
C HIS A 102 19.36 -15.12 7.30
N PHE A 103 19.92 -14.54 6.24
CA PHE A 103 21.33 -14.71 5.86
C PHE A 103 22.14 -13.43 5.92
N ARG A 104 21.49 -12.26 5.91
CA ARG A 104 22.15 -10.96 6.05
C ARG A 104 21.38 -10.06 6.99
N LYS A 105 22.11 -9.14 7.63
CA LYS A 105 21.47 -8.07 8.40
C LYS A 105 20.81 -7.05 7.46
N PRO A 106 19.69 -6.43 7.89
CA PRO A 106 19.12 -5.26 7.22
C PRO A 106 20.14 -4.13 7.11
N LYS A 107 20.13 -3.40 6.00
CA LYS A 107 21.04 -2.27 5.77
C LYS A 107 20.26 -0.96 5.79
N ARG A 108 20.83 0.08 6.41
CA ARG A 108 20.25 1.41 6.43
C ARG A 108 20.01 1.89 4.99
N GLY A 109 18.87 2.55 4.77
CA GLY A 109 18.42 3.05 3.47
C GLY A 109 17.54 2.09 2.67
N GLU A 110 17.52 0.78 2.98
CA GLU A 110 16.67 -0.19 2.30
C GLU A 110 15.17 0.09 2.54
N VAL A 111 14.31 -0.22 1.57
CA VAL A 111 12.87 -0.31 1.81
C VAL A 111 12.59 -1.71 2.37
N PHE A 112 11.88 -1.78 3.48
CA PHE A 112 11.67 -3.05 4.18
C PHE A 112 10.23 -3.20 4.64
N VAL A 113 9.84 -4.47 4.78
CA VAL A 113 8.54 -4.89 5.27
C VAL A 113 8.70 -5.47 6.66
N PHE A 114 7.79 -5.09 7.55
CA PHE A 114 7.75 -5.60 8.92
C PHE A 114 6.31 -5.77 9.38
N ASP A 115 6.13 -6.65 10.36
CA ASP A 115 4.85 -6.88 11.02
C ASP A 115 4.61 -5.86 12.15
N THR A 116 3.35 -5.53 12.40
CA THR A 116 2.93 -4.64 13.47
C THR A 116 2.63 -5.36 14.79
N ILE A 117 2.79 -6.69 14.86
CA ILE A 117 2.64 -7.51 16.07
C ILE A 117 3.40 -6.90 17.24
N ASN A 118 2.72 -6.83 18.38
CA ASN A 118 3.27 -6.37 19.67
C ASN A 118 3.90 -4.96 19.65
N ASN A 119 3.65 -4.15 18.62
CA ASN A 119 4.01 -2.73 18.66
C ASN A 119 2.88 -1.96 19.35
N GLU A 120 3.07 -1.56 20.60
CA GLU A 120 2.04 -0.85 21.35
C GLU A 120 1.60 0.46 20.73
N GLY A 121 2.52 1.21 20.10
CA GLY A 121 2.21 2.46 19.42
C GLY A 121 1.28 2.23 18.23
N ILE A 122 1.56 1.21 17.42
CA ILE A 122 0.71 0.84 16.28
C ILE A 122 -0.62 0.23 16.76
N ARG A 123 -0.61 -0.64 17.77
CA ARG A 123 -1.83 -1.27 18.33
C ARG A 123 -2.78 -0.24 18.93
N LYS A 124 -2.26 0.76 19.64
CA LYS A 124 -3.05 1.88 20.18
C LYS A 124 -3.78 2.64 19.06
N ARG A 125 -3.23 2.64 17.85
CA ARG A 125 -3.82 3.32 16.69
C ARG A 125 -4.81 2.45 15.91
N SER A 126 -4.42 1.25 15.53
CA SER A 126 -5.19 0.48 14.53
C SER A 126 -6.33 -0.36 15.14
N GLY A 127 -6.57 -0.24 16.45
CA GLY A 127 -7.55 -1.06 17.18
C GLY A 127 -7.17 -2.54 17.24
N PRO A 128 -8.03 -3.41 17.79
CA PRO A 128 -7.76 -4.84 17.92
C PRO A 128 -7.52 -5.55 16.59
N GLN A 129 -8.06 -5.02 15.48
CA GLN A 129 -7.99 -5.63 14.15
C GLN A 129 -6.74 -5.23 13.34
N GLY A 130 -6.01 -4.19 13.74
CA GLY A 130 -4.82 -3.73 13.01
C GLY A 130 -3.47 -4.14 13.62
N ALA A 131 -3.49 -4.97 14.66
CA ALA A 131 -2.33 -5.71 15.14
C ALA A 131 -2.18 -6.97 14.28
N GLY A 132 -1.06 -7.13 13.57
CA GLY A 132 -0.85 -8.22 12.61
C GLY A 132 -1.01 -7.82 11.14
N SER A 133 -0.82 -6.54 10.82
CA SER A 133 -0.70 -6.06 9.44
C SER A 133 0.77 -5.92 9.03
N HIS A 134 1.06 -5.95 7.74
CA HIS A 134 2.41 -5.66 7.21
C HIS A 134 2.53 -4.19 6.81
N TYR A 135 3.60 -3.54 7.26
CA TYR A 135 3.92 -2.15 6.91
C TYR A 135 5.18 -2.12 6.05
N ILE A 136 5.21 -1.21 5.07
CA ILE A 136 6.36 -0.96 4.19
C ILE A 136 6.85 0.45 4.44
N LYS A 137 8.12 0.60 4.79
CA LYS A 137 8.77 1.89 5.09
C LYS A 137 10.25 1.84 4.69
N ARG A 138 10.93 2.99 4.73
CA ARG A 138 12.38 3.04 4.61
C ARG A 138 13.04 2.75 5.95
N LEU A 139 14.02 1.86 5.93
CA LEU A 139 14.87 1.54 7.08
C LEU A 139 15.85 2.68 7.31
N CYS A 140 15.47 3.60 8.19
CA CYS A 140 16.21 4.84 8.41
C CYS A 140 17.21 4.75 9.56
N GLY A 141 17.09 3.76 10.45
CA GLY A 141 18.12 3.45 11.43
C GLY A 141 18.18 1.97 11.78
N VAL A 142 19.38 1.53 12.14
CA VAL A 142 19.72 0.15 12.48
C VAL A 142 20.21 0.07 13.94
N PRO A 143 20.37 -1.13 14.52
CA PRO A 143 20.65 -1.26 15.95
C PRO A 143 21.96 -0.56 16.33
N GLY A 144 21.88 0.35 17.29
CA GLY A 144 23.00 1.17 17.77
C GLY A 144 22.97 2.62 17.32
N ASP A 145 22.19 2.95 16.29
CA ASP A 145 22.06 4.31 15.80
C ASP A 145 21.30 5.21 16.79
N THR A 146 21.72 6.46 16.89
CA THR A 146 20.89 7.55 17.41
C THR A 146 20.36 8.40 16.25
N ILE A 147 19.04 8.50 16.16
CA ILE A 147 18.35 9.20 15.07
C ILE A 147 17.78 10.52 15.57
N SER A 148 17.98 11.59 14.80
CA SER A 148 17.29 12.87 14.99
C SER A 148 16.92 13.47 13.63
N ILE A 149 16.06 14.50 13.65
CA ILE A 149 15.65 15.22 12.44
C ILE A 149 16.04 16.68 12.62
N GLN A 150 16.74 17.21 11.62
CA GLN A 150 16.95 18.63 11.43
C GLN A 150 16.57 18.93 9.98
N SER A 151 15.30 19.29 9.79
CA SER A 151 14.69 19.41 8.46
C SER A 151 15.55 20.23 7.50
N PRO A 152 15.76 19.78 6.26
CA PRO A 152 15.13 18.63 5.61
C PRO A 152 15.88 17.29 5.83
N HIS A 153 16.85 17.26 6.74
CA HIS A 153 17.80 16.16 6.90
C HIS A 153 17.42 15.20 8.03
N LEU A 154 17.57 13.91 7.75
CA LEU A 154 17.69 12.89 8.78
C LEU A 154 19.16 12.83 9.23
N LEU A 155 19.37 12.82 10.55
CA LEU A 155 20.69 12.68 11.14
C LEU A 155 20.82 11.31 11.80
N ILE A 156 21.97 10.66 11.59
CA ILE A 156 22.39 9.45 12.30
C ILE A 156 23.67 9.77 13.05
N ASP A 157 23.63 9.58 14.37
CA ASP A 157 24.72 9.91 15.29
C ASP A 157 25.22 11.36 15.11
N GLY A 158 24.27 12.28 14.89
CA GLY A 158 24.52 13.70 14.67
C GLY A 158 25.05 14.08 13.28
N LYS A 159 25.17 13.13 12.34
CA LYS A 159 25.64 13.38 10.97
C LYS A 159 24.51 13.22 9.97
N VAL A 160 24.47 14.08 8.94
CA VAL A 160 23.49 13.96 7.85
C VAL A 160 23.63 12.59 7.18
N ALA A 161 22.53 11.86 7.13
CA ALA A 161 22.44 10.57 6.45
C ALA A 161 22.60 10.74 4.93
N LYS A 162 23.39 9.86 4.32
CA LYS A 162 23.78 9.95 2.89
C LYS A 162 23.46 8.69 2.09
N GLU A 163 22.79 7.72 2.71
CA GLU A 163 22.27 6.55 2.04
C GLU A 163 21.32 7.01 0.91
N PRO A 164 21.44 6.48 -0.33
CA PRO A 164 20.79 7.06 -1.51
C PRO A 164 19.28 7.27 -1.39
N GLY A 165 18.58 6.36 -0.71
CA GLY A 165 17.15 6.46 -0.46
C GLY A 165 16.76 7.57 0.52
N ILE A 166 17.60 7.77 1.55
CA ILE A 166 17.39 8.78 2.59
C ILE A 166 17.76 10.17 2.04
N ASP A 167 18.93 10.28 1.42
CA ASP A 167 19.40 11.55 0.84
C ASP A 167 18.45 12.07 -0.25
N ARG A 168 17.87 11.17 -1.07
CA ARG A 168 16.84 11.54 -2.05
C ARG A 168 15.58 12.12 -1.42
N VAL A 169 15.12 11.57 -0.29
CA VAL A 169 13.99 12.15 0.46
C VAL A 169 14.38 13.52 0.99
N SER A 170 15.56 13.66 1.60
CA SER A 170 16.06 14.95 2.10
C SER A 170 16.17 16.03 1.04
N ARG A 171 16.48 15.68 -0.22
CA ARG A 171 16.57 16.65 -1.31
C ARG A 171 15.23 16.95 -1.99
N GLY A 172 14.17 16.18 -1.69
CA GLY A 172 12.88 16.33 -2.37
C GLY A 172 12.95 16.09 -3.88
N GLU A 173 13.89 15.27 -4.36
CA GLU A 173 14.10 15.02 -5.79
C GLU A 173 13.11 14.01 -6.36
N GLY A 174 12.74 14.16 -7.65
CA GLY A 174 11.90 13.21 -8.38
C GLY A 174 10.43 13.19 -7.94
N GLU A 175 9.88 12.00 -7.71
CA GLU A 175 8.49 11.78 -7.27
C GLU A 175 8.20 12.41 -5.90
N TYR A 176 9.24 12.76 -5.14
CA TYR A 176 9.16 13.37 -3.82
C TYR A 176 9.19 14.90 -3.84
N SER A 177 9.18 15.52 -5.03
CA SER A 177 9.06 16.99 -5.18
C SER A 177 7.78 17.57 -4.56
N ILE A 178 6.74 16.74 -4.41
CA ILE A 178 5.52 17.07 -3.67
C ILE A 178 5.75 17.19 -2.14
N ASN A 179 6.89 16.73 -1.63
CA ASN A 179 7.35 16.84 -0.25
C ASN A 179 8.71 17.57 -0.20
N SER A 180 8.74 18.81 -0.71
CA SER A 180 9.95 19.63 -0.78
C SER A 180 10.61 19.91 0.58
N GLY A 181 9.93 19.62 1.70
CA GLY A 181 10.45 19.75 3.06
C GLY A 181 11.39 18.62 3.52
N GLY A 182 11.55 17.56 2.72
CA GLY A 182 12.36 16.40 3.07
C GLY A 182 11.88 15.69 4.33
N TYR A 183 12.82 15.33 5.24
CA TYR A 183 12.42 14.76 6.52
C TYR A 183 11.88 15.83 7.48
N GLU A 184 10.63 15.66 7.89
CA GLU A 184 9.92 16.52 8.86
C GLU A 184 9.70 15.81 10.21
N LEU A 185 9.61 16.58 11.28
CA LEU A 185 9.21 16.12 12.62
C LEU A 185 7.75 15.60 12.64
N ALA A 186 7.43 14.79 13.64
CA ALA A 186 6.06 14.33 13.87
C ALA A 186 5.13 15.48 14.27
N LYS A 187 3.98 15.58 13.58
CA LYS A 187 2.94 16.58 13.88
C LYS A 187 2.01 16.05 14.97
N LEU A 188 1.85 16.81 16.05
CA LEU A 188 0.97 16.48 17.19
C LEU A 188 -0.51 16.33 16.80
N GLU A 189 -0.92 16.96 15.69
CA GLU A 189 -2.30 17.06 15.22
C GLU A 189 -2.73 15.91 14.27
N GLN A 190 -1.79 15.05 13.84
CA GLN A 190 -2.12 13.91 12.95
C GLN A 190 -2.93 12.85 13.70
N PRO A 191 -3.86 12.14 13.00
CA PRO A 191 -5.06 11.59 13.60
C PRO A 191 -4.77 10.67 14.79
N GLN A 192 -5.17 11.15 15.96
CA GLN A 192 -5.32 10.36 17.16
C GLN A 192 -6.38 9.30 16.89
N ALA A 193 -5.96 8.06 16.67
CA ALA A 193 -6.91 6.97 16.78
C ALA A 193 -7.37 6.87 18.25
N GLY A 194 -8.66 7.16 18.48
CA GLY A 194 -9.30 7.01 19.78
C GLY A 194 -8.85 8.00 20.87
N GLY A 195 -8.44 9.23 20.52
CA GLY A 195 -8.19 10.29 21.51
C GLY A 195 -6.95 10.10 22.40
N LYS A 196 -6.03 9.19 22.04
CA LYS A 196 -4.77 8.96 22.76
C LYS A 196 -3.60 9.63 22.02
N ARG A 197 -2.81 10.45 22.75
CA ARG A 197 -1.64 11.17 22.22
C ARG A 197 -0.55 10.20 21.74
N LEU A 198 -0.37 10.13 20.43
CA LEU A 198 0.77 9.53 19.75
C LEU A 198 1.29 10.61 18.79
N PRO A 199 2.17 11.48 19.27
CA PRO A 199 3.58 11.17 19.08
C PRO A 199 4.43 11.38 20.34
N GLN A 200 5.48 10.55 20.50
CA GLN A 200 6.35 10.55 21.68
C GLN A 200 7.85 10.73 21.39
N TYR A 201 8.31 10.64 20.13
CA TYR A 201 9.74 10.44 19.89
C TYR A 201 10.47 11.58 19.16
N LEU A 202 9.98 12.04 18.01
CA LEU A 202 10.68 13.04 17.18
C LEU A 202 9.73 14.19 16.83
N VAL A 203 9.33 14.97 17.83
CA VAL A 203 8.25 15.96 17.74
C VAL A 203 8.78 17.39 17.62
N LYS A 204 9.94 17.67 18.22
CA LYS A 204 10.59 18.98 18.20
C LYS A 204 12.08 18.84 17.89
N ASP A 205 12.69 19.94 17.48
CA ASP A 205 14.13 20.00 17.26
C ASP A 205 14.90 19.61 18.54
N GLY A 206 15.96 18.84 18.36
CA GLY A 206 16.76 18.29 19.46
C GLY A 206 16.25 16.97 20.03
N ASP A 207 15.03 16.54 19.68
CA ASP A 207 14.59 15.19 20.00
C ASP A 207 15.46 14.14 19.28
N SER A 208 15.67 13.00 19.95
CA SER A 208 16.41 11.88 19.37
C SER A 208 15.89 10.53 19.87
N MET A 209 16.13 9.50 19.08
CA MET A 209 15.76 8.11 19.37
C MET A 209 16.99 7.23 19.21
N THR A 210 17.44 6.61 20.30
CA THR A 210 18.57 5.66 20.29
C THR A 210 18.05 4.24 20.19
N LEU A 211 18.54 3.48 19.21
CA LEU A 211 18.09 2.13 18.91
C LEU A 211 18.90 1.08 19.68
N ALA A 212 18.23 0.20 20.41
CA ALA A 212 18.87 -0.88 21.16
C ALA A 212 19.67 -1.84 20.25
N ALA A 213 21.02 -1.80 20.37
CA ALA A 213 21.94 -2.75 19.73
C ALA A 213 22.15 -4.04 20.54
N LYS A 214 22.29 -3.90 21.85
CA LYS A 214 22.52 -5.01 22.80
C LYS A 214 21.19 -5.38 23.43
N ALA A 215 20.52 -6.36 22.83
CA ALA A 215 19.26 -6.88 23.30
C ALA A 215 19.25 -8.41 23.11
N PRO A 216 18.36 -9.14 23.80
CA PRO A 216 18.11 -10.55 23.49
C PRO A 216 17.87 -10.78 21.99
N VAL A 217 18.07 -12.01 21.52
CA VAL A 217 17.84 -12.37 20.12
C VAL A 217 16.43 -11.95 19.70
N GLY A 218 16.32 -11.24 18.57
CA GLY A 218 15.04 -10.72 18.08
C GLY A 218 14.56 -9.41 18.73
N MET A 219 15.26 -8.86 19.73
CA MET A 219 14.84 -7.65 20.44
C MET A 219 15.63 -6.39 20.07
N ARG A 220 16.57 -6.49 19.10
CA ARG A 220 17.25 -5.31 18.54
C ARG A 220 16.26 -4.37 17.87
N GLU A 221 16.59 -3.10 17.82
CA GLU A 221 15.68 -2.05 17.34
C GLU A 221 16.12 -1.43 16.02
N TYR A 222 15.14 -1.11 15.21
CA TYR A 222 15.26 -0.48 13.90
C TYR A 222 14.29 0.69 13.83
N ALA A 223 14.57 1.72 13.03
CA ALA A 223 13.63 2.81 12.79
C ALA A 223 13.12 2.81 11.36
N ALA A 224 11.80 2.88 11.23
CA ALA A 224 11.11 2.89 9.96
C ALA A 224 10.54 4.30 9.75
N LEU A 225 10.95 5.02 8.71
CA LEU A 225 10.35 6.31 8.33
C LEU A 225 9.79 6.21 6.91
N GLY A 226 8.70 6.92 6.64
CA GLY A 226 8.11 6.96 5.30
C GLY A 226 8.67 8.11 4.47
N ASP A 227 8.90 7.83 3.19
CA ASP A 227 9.42 8.82 2.24
C ASP A 227 8.43 9.96 1.97
N ASN A 228 7.12 9.69 2.06
CA ASN A 228 6.10 10.75 2.11
C ASN A 228 6.01 11.31 3.53
N THR A 229 7.07 12.00 3.96
CA THR A 229 7.33 12.27 5.38
C THR A 229 6.21 13.10 6.03
N SER A 230 5.62 14.06 5.31
CA SER A 230 4.49 14.86 5.80
C SER A 230 3.20 14.04 6.01
N ASN A 231 3.04 12.90 5.33
CA ASN A 231 1.84 12.06 5.35
C ASN A 231 2.12 10.61 5.81
N SER A 232 3.21 10.39 6.54
CA SER A 232 3.60 9.06 7.00
C SER A 232 3.49 8.95 8.52
N LEU A 233 2.67 8.01 8.98
CA LEU A 233 2.72 7.54 10.36
C LEU A 233 3.75 6.41 10.47
N ASP A 234 4.85 6.71 11.15
CA ASP A 234 6.06 5.90 11.20
C ASP A 234 6.78 6.03 12.56
N SER A 235 8.05 5.63 12.67
CA SER A 235 8.76 5.57 13.95
C SER A 235 8.81 6.91 14.71
N ARG A 236 8.63 8.05 14.04
CA ARG A 236 8.48 9.36 14.72
C ARG A 236 7.28 9.38 15.69
N TYR A 237 6.26 8.57 15.42
CA TYR A 237 5.01 8.49 16.17
C TYR A 237 4.95 7.27 17.11
N TRP A 238 5.30 6.09 16.62
CA TRP A 238 5.13 4.82 17.34
C TRP A 238 6.44 4.18 17.84
N GLY A 239 7.58 4.83 17.62
CA GLY A 239 8.89 4.39 18.14
C GLY A 239 9.56 3.33 17.25
N PRO A 240 10.51 2.55 17.78
CA PRO A 240 11.27 1.59 16.99
C PRO A 240 10.48 0.31 16.63
N VAL A 241 10.95 -0.38 15.59
CA VAL A 241 10.55 -1.73 15.18
C VAL A 241 11.50 -2.74 15.81
N LYS A 242 10.96 -3.79 16.44
CA LYS A 242 11.75 -4.90 16.98
C LYS A 242 12.18 -5.86 15.87
N GLU A 243 13.36 -6.45 16.03
CA GLU A 243 13.94 -7.37 15.05
C GLU A 243 13.04 -8.55 14.71
N PHE A 244 12.32 -9.12 15.68
CA PHE A 244 11.41 -10.25 15.45
C PHE A 244 10.23 -9.90 14.50
N ASN A 245 9.95 -8.61 14.29
CA ASN A 245 8.92 -8.16 13.37
C ASN A 245 9.43 -7.99 11.94
N LEU A 246 10.74 -8.07 11.69
CA LEU A 246 11.28 -7.88 10.34
C LEU A 246 10.89 -9.05 9.44
N VAL A 247 10.27 -8.74 8.31
CA VAL A 247 9.86 -9.73 7.31
C VAL A 247 10.92 -9.87 6.22
N GLY A 248 11.40 -8.75 5.68
CA GLY A 248 12.35 -8.77 4.56
C GLY A 248 12.50 -7.42 3.85
N PRO A 249 13.46 -7.28 2.94
CA PRO A 249 13.52 -6.13 2.04
C PRO A 249 12.37 -6.19 1.02
N ALA A 250 11.84 -5.03 0.64
CA ALA A 250 10.96 -4.89 -0.52
C ALA A 250 11.82 -4.93 -1.79
N LEU A 251 11.43 -5.76 -2.77
CA LEU A 251 12.21 -5.99 -3.98
C LEU A 251 11.84 -5.01 -5.11
N PHE A 252 10.64 -5.15 -5.67
CA PHE A 252 10.11 -4.30 -6.74
C PHE A 252 8.58 -4.25 -6.69
N SER A 253 8.00 -3.14 -7.17
CA SER A 253 6.57 -3.08 -7.49
C SER A 253 6.36 -3.84 -8.80
N LEU A 254 5.56 -4.90 -8.76
CA LEU A 254 5.32 -5.77 -9.91
C LEU A 254 4.38 -5.12 -10.93
N TRP A 255 3.66 -4.05 -10.54
CA TRP A 255 2.69 -3.36 -11.39
C TRP A 255 2.69 -1.84 -11.11
N PRO A 256 3.63 -1.07 -11.69
CA PRO A 256 3.81 0.34 -11.33
C PRO A 256 2.88 1.34 -12.03
N PHE A 257 1.84 0.91 -12.77
CA PHE A 257 1.00 1.80 -13.57
C PHE A 257 -0.46 1.33 -13.61
#